data_AF-A0A7K5F278-F1
#
_entry.id   AF-A0A7K5F278-F1
#
_cell.length_a   1.000
_cell.length_b   1.000
_cell.length_c   1.000
_cell.angle_alpha   90.00
_cell.angle_beta   90.00
_cell.angle_gamma   90.00
#
_symmetry.space_group_name_H-M   'P 1'
#
loop_
_entity.id
_entity.type
_entity.pdbx_description
1 polymer ?
#
loop_
_entity_poly.entity_id
_entity_poly.type
_entity_poly.pdbx_seq_one_letter_code
_entity_poly.pdbx_strand_id
1 'polypeptide(L)'
;FAVALLLALLSAEAQSQECSGQCQCGAGPGPSCPAGVSLVLDGCGCCRVCAKQLGELCTERDPCDHHKGLFCDFGSPANRRIGVCTARDGAPCVFGGMVYRSGESFQSSCKYQCTCLDGAVGCVPLCSMDVRLPSPDCPYPRRVKLPGKCCEEWVCDETKEQTAVGPALAAYRLEDTYGPDPTMMRANCLVQTTEWSACSKTCGMGISTRVTNDNAFCRLEKQSRLCMVRPCEADLEENIKKGKKCIRTPKISKPIKFELSGCTSVKTYRAKFCGVCTDGRCCTPHRTATLPVEFKCPDGEIMKRKMMFIKTCACHYNCPGDNDIFESLYYRKMYGDMA
;
A
#
# COMPACT_ATOMS: atom_id res chain seq x y z
N PHE A 1 11.08 69.12 45.94
CA PHE A 1 9.94 68.20 45.86
C PHE A 1 9.11 68.41 44.58
N ALA A 2 9.75 68.41 43.40
CA ALA A 2 9.06 68.63 42.12
C ALA A 2 9.57 67.75 40.96
N VAL A 3 10.44 66.77 41.24
CA VAL A 3 11.01 65.88 40.22
C VAL A 3 10.40 64.47 40.26
N ALA A 4 9.68 64.13 41.34
CA ALA A 4 9.08 62.81 41.50
C ALA A 4 7.72 62.62 40.78
N LEU A 5 7.15 63.69 40.21
CA LEU A 5 5.80 63.66 39.61
C LEU A 5 5.78 63.64 38.07
N LEU A 6 6.94 63.75 37.42
CA LEU A 6 7.05 63.75 35.95
C LEU A 6 7.58 62.42 35.38
N LEU A 7 8.01 61.48 36.22
CA LEU A 7 8.44 60.14 35.80
C LEU A 7 7.31 59.10 35.82
N ALA A 8 6.10 59.48 36.20
CA ALA A 8 4.94 58.58 36.30
C ALA A 8 4.07 58.52 35.02
N LEU A 9 4.47 59.17 33.91
CA LEU A 9 3.61 59.33 32.73
C LEU A 9 4.19 58.76 31.41
N LEU A 10 5.31 58.03 31.42
CA LEU A 10 5.92 57.50 30.18
C LEU A 10 6.32 56.02 30.23
N SER A 11 5.59 55.20 30.99
CA SER A 11 5.67 53.74 30.87
C SER A 11 4.29 53.16 30.55
N ALA A 12 3.75 53.53 29.39
CA ALA A 12 2.82 52.64 28.69
C ALA A 12 3.67 51.50 28.11
N GLU A 13 4.00 50.51 28.96
CA GLU A 13 4.56 49.25 28.50
C GLU A 13 3.57 48.65 27.51
N ALA A 14 3.98 48.63 26.24
CA ALA A 14 3.31 47.89 25.20
C ALA A 14 3.46 46.40 25.52
N GLN A 15 2.53 45.90 26.34
CA GLN A 15 2.51 44.52 26.77
C GLN A 15 2.36 43.63 25.54
N SER A 16 3.41 42.86 25.22
CA SER A 16 3.28 41.68 24.39
C SER A 16 2.23 40.80 25.07
N GLN A 17 1.08 40.62 24.41
CA GLN A 17 0.03 39.73 24.89
C GLN A 17 0.49 38.27 24.73
N GLU A 18 1.44 37.86 25.56
CA GLU A 18 1.67 36.45 25.89
C GLU A 18 0.36 35.86 26.40
N CYS A 19 0.06 34.63 25.99
CA CYS A 19 -1.21 33.96 26.24
C CYS A 19 -1.64 34.11 27.71
N SER A 20 -2.65 34.94 27.94
CA SER A 20 -3.20 35.17 29.26
C SER A 20 -3.86 33.87 29.72
N GLY A 21 -3.55 33.38 30.92
CA GLY A 21 -3.99 32.07 31.44
C GLY A 21 -5.51 31.90 31.60
N GLN A 22 -6.32 32.85 31.14
CA GLN A 22 -7.78 32.80 31.19
C GLN A 22 -8.37 32.90 29.79
N CYS A 23 -8.99 31.80 29.37
CA CYS A 23 -9.61 31.63 28.06
C CYS A 23 -10.83 32.53 27.85
N GLN A 24 -10.74 33.47 26.90
CA GLN A 24 -11.86 34.31 26.49
C GLN A 24 -12.40 33.90 25.12
N CYS A 25 -13.16 32.81 25.08
CA CYS A 25 -13.81 32.33 23.87
C CYS A 25 -15.22 32.93 23.73
N GLY A 26 -15.70 33.12 22.50
CA GLY A 26 -17.06 33.60 22.26
C GLY A 26 -18.11 32.69 22.91
N ALA A 27 -19.10 33.28 23.59
CA ALA A 27 -20.09 32.57 24.41
C ALA A 27 -21.18 31.79 23.63
N GLY A 28 -20.84 31.22 22.46
CA GLY A 28 -21.77 30.51 21.57
C GLY A 28 -21.25 29.13 21.13
N PRO A 29 -22.03 28.37 20.33
CA PRO A 29 -21.52 27.18 19.66
C PRO A 29 -20.31 27.57 18.80
N GLY A 30 -19.25 26.74 18.83
CA GLY A 30 -17.99 27.02 18.15
C GLY A 30 -18.14 27.32 16.65
N PRO A 31 -17.14 27.96 16.02
CA PRO A 31 -17.28 28.42 14.65
C PRO A 31 -17.50 27.24 13.68
N SER A 32 -18.39 27.44 12.71
CA SER A 32 -18.57 26.51 11.59
C SER A 32 -17.60 26.89 10.48
N CYS A 33 -16.64 26.00 10.20
CA CYS A 33 -15.62 26.25 9.19
C CYS A 33 -16.09 25.84 7.78
N PRO A 34 -15.61 26.52 6.73
CA PRO A 34 -15.87 26.12 5.35
C PRO A 34 -15.46 24.67 5.05
N ALA A 35 -16.08 24.07 4.03
CA ALA A 35 -15.76 22.70 3.63
C ALA A 35 -14.27 22.54 3.30
N GLY A 36 -13.63 21.56 3.94
CA GLY A 36 -12.20 21.30 3.78
C GLY A 36 -11.28 22.17 4.64
N VAL A 37 -11.78 23.01 5.54
CA VAL A 37 -10.99 23.76 6.53
C VAL A 37 -11.09 23.09 7.90
N SER A 38 -9.96 22.75 8.53
CA SER A 38 -9.95 22.14 9.85
C SER A 38 -10.39 23.13 10.94
N LEU A 39 -11.15 22.66 11.92
CA LEU A 39 -11.40 23.36 13.19
C LEU A 39 -10.27 23.00 14.17
N VAL A 40 -9.45 23.97 14.54
CA VAL A 40 -8.25 23.79 15.38
C VAL A 40 -8.32 24.69 16.62
N LEU A 41 -7.43 24.49 17.58
CA LEU A 41 -7.26 25.45 18.68
C LEU A 41 -6.42 26.64 18.22
N ASP A 42 -6.65 27.82 18.79
CA ASP A 42 -5.74 28.97 18.66
C ASP A 42 -4.33 28.62 19.15
N GLY A 43 -3.32 29.43 18.85
CA GLY A 43 -1.95 29.13 19.31
C GLY A 43 -1.73 29.27 20.82
N CYS A 44 -2.76 29.68 21.58
CA CYS A 44 -2.78 29.58 23.03
C CYS A 44 -3.39 28.25 23.53
N GLY A 45 -3.85 27.38 22.63
CA GLY A 45 -4.42 26.07 22.96
C GLY A 45 -5.81 26.15 23.60
N CYS A 46 -6.54 27.25 23.38
CA CYS A 46 -7.68 27.64 24.19
C CYS A 46 -8.99 27.65 23.41
N CYS A 47 -9.12 28.55 22.42
CA CYS A 47 -10.37 28.71 21.67
C CYS A 47 -10.35 27.95 20.36
N ARG A 48 -11.50 27.40 19.97
CA ARG A 48 -11.65 26.76 18.64
C ARG A 48 -11.76 27.84 17.56
N VAL A 49 -10.90 27.75 16.56
CA VAL A 49 -10.81 28.67 15.42
C VAL A 49 -10.71 27.87 14.11
N CYS A 50 -11.09 28.48 13.00
CA CYS A 50 -10.88 27.86 11.69
C CYS A 50 -9.43 28.03 11.27
N ALA A 51 -8.79 26.92 10.91
CA ALA A 51 -7.38 26.90 10.56
C ALA A 51 -7.10 27.68 9.28
N LYS A 52 -6.01 28.45 9.27
CA LYS A 52 -5.54 29.16 8.09
C LYS A 52 -4.99 28.19 7.04
N GLN A 53 -5.31 28.43 5.79
CA GLN A 53 -5.00 27.58 4.63
C GLN A 53 -3.73 28.07 3.91
N LEU A 54 -3.24 27.28 2.95
CA LEU A 54 -1.98 27.55 2.24
C LEU A 54 -2.01 28.94 1.59
N GLY A 55 -0.99 29.76 1.87
CA GLY A 55 -0.87 31.13 1.38
C GLY A 55 -1.64 32.18 2.17
N GLU A 56 -2.44 31.80 3.18
CA GLU A 56 -3.13 32.75 4.04
C GLU A 56 -2.20 33.33 5.11
N LEU A 57 -2.52 34.56 5.56
CA LEU A 57 -1.81 35.18 6.68
C LEU A 57 -2.18 34.47 7.98
N CYS A 58 -1.15 34.14 8.77
CA CYS A 58 -1.27 33.49 10.06
C CYS A 58 -0.62 34.34 11.15
N THR A 59 -1.08 34.15 12.38
CA THR A 59 -0.55 34.81 13.57
C THR A 59 -0.38 33.76 14.66
N GLU A 60 0.16 34.16 15.81
CA GLU A 60 0.22 33.28 16.97
C GLU A 60 -1.19 32.87 17.47
N ARG A 61 -2.24 33.68 17.22
CA ARG A 61 -3.63 33.33 17.56
C ARG A 61 -4.39 32.65 16.43
N ASP A 62 -3.93 32.83 15.19
CA ASP A 62 -4.55 32.29 13.99
C ASP A 62 -3.63 31.25 13.33
N PRO A 63 -3.62 29.99 13.81
CA PRO A 63 -2.71 28.98 13.33
C PRO A 63 -3.13 28.40 11.98
N CYS A 64 -2.12 27.90 11.26
CA CYS A 64 -2.31 27.17 10.01
C CYS A 64 -2.87 25.76 10.22
N ASP A 65 -3.43 25.20 9.16
CA ASP A 65 -4.01 23.85 9.14
C ASP A 65 -2.93 22.76 9.21
N HIS A 66 -2.56 22.39 10.43
CA HIS A 66 -1.57 21.36 10.69
C HIS A 66 -2.02 19.96 10.24
N HIS A 67 -3.34 19.69 10.15
CA HIS A 67 -3.85 18.45 9.55
C HIS A 67 -3.54 18.36 8.05
N LYS A 68 -3.18 19.48 7.42
CA LYS A 68 -2.71 19.57 6.03
C LYS A 68 -1.20 19.80 5.91
N GLY A 69 -0.45 19.64 7.00
CA GLY A 69 0.99 19.85 7.02
C GLY A 69 1.42 21.31 6.82
N LEU A 70 0.51 22.27 7.07
CA LEU A 70 0.82 23.69 6.99
C LEU A 70 1.39 24.20 8.31
N PHE A 71 2.39 25.07 8.23
CA PHE A 71 2.95 25.79 9.36
C PHE A 71 3.02 27.28 9.05
N CYS A 72 3.01 28.11 10.10
CA CYS A 72 3.12 29.55 9.94
C CYS A 72 4.59 29.92 9.73
N ASP A 73 4.99 30.23 8.50
CA ASP A 73 6.32 30.76 8.21
C ASP A 73 6.31 32.26 8.45
N PHE A 74 7.04 32.67 9.46
CA PHE A 74 7.20 34.08 9.76
C PHE A 74 8.23 34.75 8.82
N GLY A 75 9.29 34.07 8.28
CA GLY A 75 10.43 34.59 7.43
C GLY A 75 11.83 34.86 8.14
N SER A 76 12.56 35.99 7.90
CA SER A 76 13.70 36.54 8.72
C SER A 76 13.42 37.53 9.90
N PRO A 77 14.20 37.53 11.02
CA PRO A 77 13.77 37.85 12.41
C PRO A 77 13.43 39.30 12.81
N ALA A 78 13.16 40.24 11.91
CA ALA A 78 12.79 41.60 12.31
C ALA A 78 11.26 41.79 12.26
N ASN A 79 10.61 41.85 13.44
CA ASN A 79 9.20 42.25 13.63
C ASN A 79 8.10 41.32 13.07
N ARG A 80 7.95 40.08 13.58
CA ARG A 80 6.82 39.22 13.19
C ARG A 80 5.77 39.05 14.25
N ARG A 81 4.60 39.61 13.97
CA ARG A 81 3.34 39.13 14.55
C ARG A 81 2.48 38.39 13.52
N ILE A 82 2.87 38.45 12.24
CA ILE A 82 2.11 37.94 11.10
C ILE A 82 3.09 37.17 10.19
N GLY A 83 2.75 35.93 9.88
CA GLY A 83 3.44 35.06 8.93
C GLY A 83 2.51 34.62 7.80
N VAL A 84 2.98 33.71 6.95
CA VAL A 84 2.18 33.09 5.88
C VAL A 84 2.15 31.58 6.10
N CYS A 85 0.98 30.97 5.93
CA CYS A 85 0.86 29.53 5.98
C CYS A 85 1.55 28.89 4.77
N THR A 86 2.63 28.17 5.04
CA THR A 86 3.38 27.43 4.03
C THR A 86 3.32 25.93 4.36
N ALA A 87 3.43 25.10 3.34
CA ALA A 87 3.66 23.68 3.56
C ALA A 87 5.10 23.51 4.04
N ARG A 88 5.35 22.63 5.02
CA ARG A 88 6.73 22.20 5.27
C ARG A 88 7.30 21.66 3.97
N ASP A 89 8.47 22.16 3.57
CA ASP A 89 9.31 21.42 2.64
C ASP A 89 9.50 20.04 3.29
N GLY A 90 8.87 19.01 2.70
CA GLY A 90 8.99 17.68 3.25
C GLY A 90 10.46 17.30 3.32
N ALA A 91 10.83 16.50 4.32
CA ALA A 91 12.21 16.10 4.52
C ALA A 91 12.81 15.57 3.20
N PRO A 92 14.06 15.96 2.86
CA PRO A 92 14.70 15.43 1.68
C PRO A 92 15.02 13.94 1.91
N CYS A 93 14.93 13.16 0.84
CA CYS A 93 15.27 11.75 0.86
C CYS A 93 16.72 11.55 0.41
N VAL A 94 17.44 10.63 1.04
CA VAL A 94 18.75 10.20 0.58
C VAL A 94 18.62 8.82 -0.05
N PHE A 95 18.91 8.71 -1.35
CA PHE A 95 18.80 7.45 -2.09
C PHE A 95 20.00 7.27 -3.02
N GLY A 96 20.72 6.15 -2.87
CA GLY A 96 21.92 5.88 -3.67
C GLY A 96 23.03 6.92 -3.51
N GLY A 97 23.10 7.59 -2.36
CA GLY A 97 24.05 8.67 -2.09
C GLY A 97 23.67 10.04 -2.66
N MET A 98 22.53 10.15 -3.36
CA MET A 98 21.98 11.40 -3.87
C MET A 98 20.85 11.91 -2.99
N VAL A 99 20.71 13.23 -2.89
CA VAL A 99 19.67 13.90 -2.10
C VAL A 99 18.55 14.37 -3.03
N TYR A 100 17.33 13.93 -2.76
CA TYR A 100 16.12 14.26 -3.50
C TYR A 100 15.19 15.09 -2.62
N ARG A 101 14.56 16.12 -3.19
CA ARG A 101 13.58 16.95 -2.48
C ARG A 101 12.26 16.21 -2.32
N SER A 102 11.49 16.50 -1.27
CA SER A 102 10.13 15.98 -1.17
C SER A 102 9.28 16.43 -2.36
N GLY A 103 8.60 15.48 -3.00
CA GLY A 103 7.89 15.64 -4.28
C GLY A 103 8.73 15.31 -5.52
N GLU A 104 10.06 15.19 -5.39
CA GLU A 104 10.95 14.89 -6.51
C GLU A 104 10.85 13.42 -6.94
N SER A 105 10.73 13.19 -8.24
CA SER A 105 10.67 11.86 -8.83
C SER A 105 11.92 11.54 -9.64
N PHE A 106 12.44 10.33 -9.49
CA PHE A 106 13.66 9.86 -10.13
C PHE A 106 13.55 8.39 -10.54
N GLN A 107 14.28 7.97 -11.57
CA GLN A 107 14.36 6.56 -11.93
C GLN A 107 15.60 5.93 -11.28
N SER A 108 15.39 5.01 -10.33
CA SER A 108 16.49 4.28 -9.70
C SER A 108 17.11 3.25 -10.65
N SER A 109 16.31 2.77 -11.62
CA SER A 109 16.75 1.96 -12.75
C SER A 109 15.70 2.02 -13.85
N CYS A 110 15.96 1.41 -15.00
CA CYS A 110 14.95 1.30 -16.04
C CYS A 110 13.68 0.52 -15.60
N LYS A 111 13.76 -0.26 -14.51
CA LYS A 111 12.65 -1.08 -13.99
C LYS A 111 11.79 -0.36 -12.95
N TYR A 112 12.23 0.77 -12.39
CA TYR A 112 11.55 1.42 -11.25
C TYR A 112 11.56 2.94 -11.38
N GLN A 113 10.42 3.55 -11.05
CA GLN A 113 10.28 4.99 -10.86
C GLN A 113 9.99 5.27 -9.40
N CYS A 114 10.80 6.12 -8.79
CA CYS A 114 10.75 6.46 -7.38
C CYS A 114 10.33 7.92 -7.18
N THR A 115 9.71 8.20 -6.05
CA THR A 115 9.34 9.54 -5.62
C THR A 115 9.72 9.71 -4.16
N CYS A 116 10.41 10.81 -3.85
CA CYS A 116 10.66 11.23 -2.48
C CYS A 116 9.41 11.89 -1.92
N LEU A 117 8.95 11.45 -0.76
CA LEU A 117 7.82 12.02 -0.04
C LEU A 117 8.22 12.11 1.44
N ASP A 118 8.53 13.33 1.88
CA ASP A 118 8.79 13.67 3.28
C ASP A 118 9.77 12.72 3.99
N GLY A 119 10.96 12.55 3.39
CA GLY A 119 12.06 11.72 3.91
C GLY A 119 11.97 10.24 3.54
N ALA A 120 10.84 9.80 2.98
CA ALA A 120 10.63 8.42 2.52
C ALA A 120 10.66 8.32 0.98
N VAL A 121 11.32 7.30 0.45
CA VAL A 121 11.31 6.99 -0.98
C VAL A 121 10.30 5.89 -1.27
N GLY A 122 9.30 6.19 -2.10
CA GLY A 122 8.37 5.20 -2.64
C GLY A 122 8.70 4.91 -4.10
N CYS A 123 8.81 3.64 -4.49
CA CYS A 123 9.07 3.24 -5.88
C CYS A 123 7.93 2.40 -6.45
N VAL A 124 7.60 2.63 -7.71
CA VAL A 124 6.66 1.83 -8.49
C VAL A 124 7.39 1.07 -9.60
N PRO A 125 7.07 -0.21 -9.83
CA PRO A 125 7.67 -0.97 -10.93
C PRO A 125 7.14 -0.47 -12.27
N LEU A 126 8.05 -0.29 -13.23
CA LEU A 126 7.76 0.07 -14.63
C LEU A 126 7.55 -1.16 -15.52
N CYS A 127 7.98 -2.33 -15.07
CA CYS A 127 7.82 -3.60 -15.78
C CYS A 127 6.59 -4.38 -15.29
N SER A 128 5.96 -5.14 -16.20
CA SER A 128 4.91 -6.10 -15.82
C SER A 128 5.48 -7.15 -14.86
N MET A 129 4.76 -7.36 -13.76
CA MET A 129 5.05 -8.37 -12.75
C MET A 129 4.12 -9.58 -12.86
N ASP A 130 3.45 -9.72 -14.02
CA ASP A 130 2.48 -10.78 -14.25
C ASP A 130 3.16 -12.15 -14.35
N VAL A 131 2.51 -13.17 -13.79
CA VAL A 131 2.99 -14.55 -13.78
C VAL A 131 2.35 -15.32 -14.93
N ARG A 132 3.15 -15.79 -15.89
CA ARG A 132 2.67 -16.72 -16.92
C ARG A 132 2.75 -18.14 -16.39
N LEU A 133 1.58 -18.77 -16.30
CA LEU A 133 1.45 -20.18 -15.92
C LEU A 133 1.59 -21.09 -17.15
N PRO A 134 2.02 -22.35 -16.97
CA PRO A 134 1.98 -23.35 -18.03
C PRO A 134 0.60 -23.45 -18.67
N SER A 135 0.54 -23.30 -20.00
CA SER A 135 -0.67 -23.45 -20.82
C SER A 135 -0.42 -24.49 -21.92
N PRO A 136 -1.46 -25.01 -22.60
CA PRO A 136 -1.28 -25.92 -23.75
C PRO A 136 -0.34 -25.35 -24.82
N ASP A 137 -0.41 -24.03 -25.06
CA ASP A 137 0.42 -23.31 -26.03
C ASP A 137 1.78 -22.87 -25.47
N CYS A 138 2.03 -23.07 -24.18
CA CYS A 138 3.25 -22.68 -23.50
C CYS A 138 3.47 -23.53 -22.25
N PRO A 139 3.87 -24.80 -22.41
CA PRO A 139 4.00 -25.74 -21.29
C PRO A 139 5.15 -25.36 -20.33
N TYR A 140 6.17 -24.64 -20.82
CA TYR A 140 7.34 -24.23 -20.05
C TYR A 140 7.61 -22.72 -20.19
N PRO A 141 6.81 -21.87 -19.53
CA PRO A 141 7.01 -20.42 -19.56
C PRO A 141 8.24 -20.04 -18.71
N ARG A 142 9.16 -19.30 -19.32
CA ARG A 142 10.38 -18.79 -18.69
C ARG A 142 10.51 -17.30 -18.92
N ARG A 143 10.77 -16.54 -17.87
CA ARG A 143 11.08 -15.11 -17.99
C ARG A 143 12.54 -14.96 -18.37
N VAL A 144 12.81 -14.23 -19.44
CA VAL A 144 14.16 -14.00 -19.93
C VAL A 144 14.44 -12.54 -20.15
N LYS A 145 15.66 -12.15 -19.79
CA LYS A 145 16.21 -10.84 -20.11
C LYS A 145 16.69 -10.86 -21.56
N LEU A 146 15.92 -10.23 -22.44
CA LEU A 146 16.31 -10.09 -23.84
C LEU A 146 17.33 -8.94 -23.99
N PRO A 147 18.33 -9.09 -24.88
CA PRO A 147 19.29 -8.03 -25.17
C PRO A 147 18.58 -6.73 -25.59
N GLY A 148 18.99 -5.60 -25.01
CA GLY A 148 18.43 -4.27 -25.34
C GLY A 148 17.05 -3.96 -24.74
N LYS A 149 16.36 -4.92 -24.10
CA LYS A 149 15.07 -4.70 -23.43
C LYS A 149 15.27 -4.43 -21.94
N CYS A 150 14.57 -3.45 -21.38
CA CYS A 150 14.62 -3.21 -19.93
C CYS A 150 13.89 -4.30 -19.13
N CYS A 151 12.67 -4.66 -19.54
CA CYS A 151 11.87 -5.67 -18.88
C CYS A 151 12.22 -7.07 -19.38
N GLU A 152 12.00 -8.07 -18.53
CA GLU A 152 12.06 -9.46 -18.95
C GLU A 152 10.76 -9.83 -19.66
N GLU A 153 10.86 -10.69 -20.67
CA GLU A 153 9.71 -11.17 -21.44
C GLU A 153 9.52 -12.67 -21.26
N TRP A 154 8.30 -13.13 -21.49
CA TRP A 154 7.94 -14.53 -21.39
C TRP A 154 8.29 -15.26 -22.69
N VAL A 155 9.19 -16.24 -22.59
CA VAL A 155 9.49 -17.18 -23.67
C VAL A 155 8.99 -18.57 -23.28
N CYS A 156 8.52 -19.32 -24.26
CA CYS A 156 8.03 -20.68 -24.09
C CYS A 156 9.06 -21.60 -24.71
N ASP A 157 9.73 -22.42 -23.89
CA ASP A 157 10.67 -23.40 -24.42
C ASP A 157 9.88 -24.63 -24.92
N GLU A 158 10.21 -25.14 -26.12
CA GLU A 158 9.65 -26.38 -26.65
C GLU A 158 10.38 -27.60 -26.10
N THR A 159 9.68 -28.73 -25.98
CA THR A 159 10.27 -30.02 -25.62
C THR A 159 11.26 -30.46 -26.69
N LYS A 160 12.56 -30.43 -26.41
CA LYS A 160 13.55 -31.21 -27.18
C LYS A 160 13.41 -32.70 -26.85
N GLU A 161 12.38 -33.33 -27.36
CA GLU A 161 12.40 -34.77 -27.65
C GLU A 161 11.87 -35.01 -29.07
N GLN A 162 12.72 -35.62 -29.88
CA GLN A 162 12.49 -35.99 -31.28
C GLN A 162 11.44 -37.10 -31.36
N THR A 163 10.43 -36.97 -32.23
CA THR A 163 10.00 -38.08 -33.09
C THR A 163 9.22 -37.58 -34.31
N ALA A 164 9.61 -38.11 -35.46
CA ALA A 164 9.05 -37.85 -36.77
C ALA A 164 7.61 -38.37 -36.90
N VAL A 165 6.80 -37.65 -37.68
CA VAL A 165 5.93 -38.08 -38.81
C VAL A 165 4.87 -37.00 -39.03
N GLY A 166 4.87 -36.39 -40.22
CA GLY A 166 3.82 -35.47 -40.70
C GLY A 166 2.56 -36.23 -41.19
N PRO A 167 1.63 -35.62 -41.95
CA PRO A 167 1.76 -34.36 -42.69
C PRO A 167 0.57 -33.37 -42.56
N ALA A 168 0.84 -32.16 -43.07
CA ALA A 168 -0.04 -31.28 -43.84
C ALA A 168 -1.57 -31.37 -43.63
N LEU A 169 -2.16 -30.25 -43.19
CA LEU A 169 -3.25 -29.57 -43.90
C LEU A 169 -3.33 -28.13 -43.39
N ALA A 170 -2.89 -27.19 -44.23
CA ALA A 170 -3.23 -25.79 -44.12
C ALA A 170 -4.73 -25.64 -44.34
N ALA A 171 -5.50 -25.64 -43.27
CA ALA A 171 -6.89 -25.21 -43.30
C ALA A 171 -6.93 -23.75 -42.87
N TYR A 172 -7.19 -22.87 -43.83
CA TYR A 172 -7.70 -21.53 -43.62
C TYR A 172 -8.75 -21.57 -42.50
N ARG A 173 -8.42 -21.04 -41.32
CA ARG A 173 -9.43 -20.66 -40.34
C ARG A 173 -9.80 -19.21 -40.65
N LEU A 174 -11.09 -19.00 -40.87
CA LEU A 174 -11.71 -17.68 -40.80
C LEU A 174 -11.20 -17.03 -39.51
N GLU A 175 -10.63 -15.82 -39.59
CA GLU A 175 -10.40 -15.03 -38.38
C GLU A 175 -11.78 -14.74 -37.77
N ASP A 176 -12.15 -15.53 -36.76
CA ASP A 176 -13.17 -15.12 -35.82
C ASP A 176 -12.62 -13.88 -35.13
N THR A 177 -13.14 -12.71 -35.53
CA THR A 177 -13.03 -11.48 -34.76
C THR A 177 -13.35 -11.83 -33.31
N TYR A 178 -12.33 -11.88 -32.45
CA TYR A 178 -12.47 -12.01 -31.00
C TYR A 178 -13.21 -10.77 -30.48
N GLY A 179 -14.53 -10.78 -30.61
CA GLY A 179 -15.40 -9.92 -29.82
C GLY A 179 -15.17 -10.26 -28.34
N PRO A 180 -15.21 -9.26 -27.43
CA PRO A 180 -15.07 -9.52 -26.01
C PRO A 180 -16.12 -10.55 -25.56
N ASP A 181 -15.68 -11.54 -24.76
CA ASP A 181 -16.52 -12.61 -24.23
C ASP A 181 -17.85 -12.04 -23.69
N PRO A 182 -19.03 -12.56 -24.11
CA PRO A 182 -20.34 -12.09 -23.65
C PRO A 182 -20.49 -12.06 -22.12
N THR A 183 -19.71 -12.85 -21.39
CA THR A 183 -19.68 -12.86 -19.91
C THR A 183 -18.98 -11.63 -19.30
N MET A 184 -18.20 -10.88 -20.09
CA MET A 184 -17.52 -9.64 -19.70
C MET A 184 -18.36 -8.39 -20.01
N MET A 185 -19.52 -8.55 -20.64
CA MET A 185 -20.43 -7.45 -20.98
C MET A 185 -21.49 -7.30 -19.88
N ARG A 186 -21.36 -6.27 -19.03
CA ARG A 186 -22.51 -5.78 -18.25
C ARG A 186 -23.22 -4.71 -19.06
N ALA A 187 -24.49 -4.47 -18.75
CA ALA A 187 -25.43 -3.68 -19.56
C ALA A 187 -24.93 -2.31 -20.06
N ASN A 188 -23.88 -1.72 -19.46
CA ASN A 188 -23.31 -0.43 -19.83
C ASN A 188 -21.78 -0.36 -19.89
N CYS A 189 -21.03 -1.48 -19.76
CA CYS A 189 -19.58 -1.39 -19.83
C CYS A 189 -18.84 -2.73 -20.04
N LEU A 190 -17.62 -2.61 -20.59
CA LEU A 190 -16.64 -3.68 -20.72
C LEU A 190 -15.98 -3.93 -19.35
N VAL A 191 -16.22 -5.10 -18.77
CA VAL A 191 -15.63 -5.48 -17.49
C VAL A 191 -14.16 -5.84 -17.69
N GLN A 192 -13.29 -5.12 -17.00
CA GLN A 192 -11.86 -5.37 -16.90
C GLN A 192 -11.53 -5.68 -15.44
N THR A 193 -11.08 -6.92 -15.20
CA THR A 193 -10.65 -7.36 -13.87
C THR A 193 -9.26 -7.94 -14.01
N THR A 194 -8.30 -7.35 -13.28
CA THR A 194 -6.96 -7.92 -13.20
C THR A 194 -6.98 -9.18 -12.37
N GLU A 195 -5.98 -10.04 -12.59
CA GLU A 195 -5.68 -11.10 -11.65
C GLU A 195 -5.30 -10.52 -10.28
N TRP A 196 -5.38 -11.38 -9.26
CA TRP A 196 -4.93 -11.03 -7.92
C TRP A 196 -3.40 -10.96 -7.87
N SER A 197 -2.87 -9.94 -7.21
CA SER A 197 -1.44 -9.83 -6.91
C SER A 197 -0.97 -11.02 -6.07
N ALA A 198 0.34 -11.28 -6.11
CA ALA A 198 0.99 -12.15 -5.15
C ALA A 198 0.64 -11.72 -3.71
N CYS A 199 0.68 -12.69 -2.79
CA CYS A 199 0.48 -12.39 -1.38
C CYS A 199 1.68 -11.61 -0.86
N SER A 200 1.43 -10.52 -0.15
CA SER A 200 2.47 -9.65 0.38
C SER A 200 3.44 -10.29 1.37
N LYS A 201 3.14 -11.52 1.82
CA LYS A 201 4.03 -12.31 2.67
C LYS A 201 4.09 -13.74 2.15
N THR A 202 5.28 -14.32 2.17
CA THR A 202 5.51 -15.72 1.78
C THR A 202 5.03 -16.72 2.84
N CYS A 203 4.92 -16.29 4.10
CA CYS A 203 4.27 -17.00 5.20
C CYS A 203 3.44 -16.06 6.09
N GLY A 204 2.53 -16.62 6.89
CA GLY A 204 1.67 -15.85 7.77
C GLY A 204 0.59 -15.07 7.03
N MET A 205 -0.14 -14.22 7.76
CA MET A 205 -1.19 -13.41 7.19
C MET A 205 -0.62 -12.18 6.45
N GLY A 206 -1.00 -12.04 5.19
CA GLY A 206 -0.66 -10.93 4.31
C GLY A 206 -1.88 -10.42 3.52
N ILE A 207 -1.61 -9.58 2.53
CA ILE A 207 -2.61 -8.91 1.69
C ILE A 207 -2.34 -9.21 0.22
N SER A 208 -3.41 -9.44 -0.54
CA SER A 208 -3.41 -9.57 -2.00
C SER A 208 -4.42 -8.58 -2.56
N THR A 209 -4.07 -7.89 -3.65
CA THR A 209 -4.88 -6.81 -4.24
C THR A 209 -5.13 -7.04 -5.71
N ARG A 210 -6.21 -6.47 -6.24
CA ARG A 210 -6.50 -6.44 -7.68
C ARG A 210 -7.21 -5.14 -8.03
N VAL A 211 -7.27 -4.80 -9.31
CA VAL A 211 -8.08 -3.70 -9.81
C VAL A 211 -9.21 -4.28 -10.66
N THR A 212 -10.43 -3.78 -10.45
CA THR A 212 -11.60 -4.22 -11.22
C THR A 212 -12.58 -3.07 -11.38
N ASN A 213 -13.24 -2.99 -12.54
CA ASN A 213 -14.40 -2.13 -12.75
C ASN A 213 -15.73 -2.91 -12.65
N ASP A 214 -15.71 -4.14 -12.13
CA ASP A 214 -16.92 -4.93 -11.88
C ASP A 214 -17.69 -4.40 -10.66
N ASN A 215 -18.36 -3.27 -10.85
CA ASN A 215 -19.31 -2.69 -9.91
C ASN A 215 -20.46 -2.01 -10.66
N ALA A 216 -21.50 -1.63 -9.94
CA ALA A 216 -22.73 -1.05 -10.50
C ALA A 216 -22.48 0.24 -11.31
N PHE A 217 -21.41 0.97 -10.99
CA PHE A 217 -21.06 2.25 -11.62
C PHE A 217 -19.96 2.12 -12.68
N CYS A 218 -19.47 0.91 -12.92
CA CYS A 218 -18.35 0.59 -13.77
C CYS A 218 -17.08 1.44 -13.60
N ARG A 219 -16.74 1.77 -12.36
CA ARG A 219 -15.54 2.54 -12.02
C ARG A 219 -14.42 1.61 -11.60
N LEU A 220 -13.19 1.89 -12.04
CA LEU A 220 -12.03 1.14 -11.60
C LEU A 220 -11.83 1.32 -10.09
N GLU A 221 -11.81 0.21 -9.36
CA GLU A 221 -11.61 0.17 -7.93
C GLU A 221 -10.53 -0.85 -7.54
N LYS A 222 -9.71 -0.48 -6.55
CA LYS A 222 -8.75 -1.40 -5.95
C LYS A 222 -9.46 -2.26 -4.91
N GLN A 223 -9.51 -3.56 -5.15
CA GLN A 223 -10.00 -4.55 -4.19
C GLN A 223 -8.83 -5.17 -3.43
N SER A 224 -9.02 -5.41 -2.14
CA SER A 224 -8.05 -6.05 -1.25
C SER A 224 -8.67 -7.26 -0.56
N ARG A 225 -7.88 -8.32 -0.38
CA ARG A 225 -8.23 -9.52 0.38
C ARG A 225 -7.05 -9.97 1.24
N LEU A 226 -7.37 -10.60 2.37
CA LEU A 226 -6.37 -11.30 3.19
C LEU A 226 -5.89 -12.55 2.45
N CYS A 227 -4.62 -12.89 2.62
CA CYS A 227 -4.01 -14.09 2.07
C CYS A 227 -3.08 -14.75 3.08
N MET A 228 -2.96 -16.07 3.03
CA MET A 228 -2.01 -16.82 3.84
C MET A 228 -1.49 -17.99 3.01
N VAL A 229 -0.27 -17.88 2.49
CA VAL A 229 0.32 -18.90 1.61
C VAL A 229 0.68 -20.15 2.39
N ARG A 230 1.28 -19.97 3.58
CA ARG A 230 1.67 -21.01 4.52
C ARG A 230 1.78 -20.43 5.95
N PRO A 231 1.62 -21.23 7.02
CA PRO A 231 2.02 -20.82 8.37
C PRO A 231 3.54 -20.63 8.46
N CYS A 232 4.03 -19.71 9.30
CA CYS A 232 5.48 -19.48 9.44
C CYS A 232 6.17 -20.53 10.32
N GLU A 233 5.48 -21.09 11.32
CA GLU A 233 6.02 -22.05 12.29
C GLU A 233 5.86 -23.52 11.86
N ALA A 234 5.58 -23.77 10.57
CA ALA A 234 5.40 -25.13 10.09
C ALA A 234 6.73 -25.63 9.50
N ASP A 235 7.30 -26.70 10.06
CA ASP A 235 8.45 -27.42 9.50
C ASP A 235 8.04 -28.20 8.24
N LEU A 236 7.78 -27.45 7.17
CA LEU A 236 7.26 -27.97 5.91
C LEU A 236 8.31 -28.77 5.12
N GLU A 237 9.60 -28.59 5.43
CA GLU A 237 10.70 -29.31 4.81
C GLU A 237 10.74 -30.79 5.23
N GLU A 238 10.47 -31.09 6.50
CA GLU A 238 10.40 -32.47 7.01
C GLU A 238 9.29 -33.29 6.36
N ASN A 239 8.26 -32.61 5.86
CA ASN A 239 7.14 -33.23 5.18
C ASN A 239 7.47 -33.64 3.72
N ILE A 240 8.65 -33.28 3.20
CA ILE A 240 9.07 -33.68 1.86
C ILE A 240 9.37 -35.18 1.86
N LYS A 241 8.64 -35.93 1.02
CA LYS A 241 8.85 -37.37 0.86
C LYS A 241 10.28 -37.66 0.39
N LYS A 242 10.91 -38.69 0.97
CA LYS A 242 12.24 -39.19 0.55
C LYS A 242 12.31 -39.32 -0.98
N GLY A 243 13.34 -38.73 -1.58
CA GLY A 243 13.58 -38.70 -3.03
C GLY A 243 12.89 -37.55 -3.80
N LYS A 244 12.03 -36.75 -3.16
CA LYS A 244 11.49 -35.52 -3.75
C LYS A 244 12.24 -34.31 -3.21
N LYS A 245 12.30 -33.24 -4.02
CA LYS A 245 12.88 -31.94 -3.62
C LYS A 245 11.83 -30.88 -3.29
N CYS A 246 10.55 -31.21 -3.43
CA CYS A 246 9.43 -30.30 -3.25
C CYS A 246 8.23 -30.99 -2.63
N ILE A 247 7.48 -30.25 -1.81
CA ILE A 247 6.11 -30.57 -1.43
C ILE A 247 5.16 -29.44 -1.87
N ARG A 248 4.27 -29.75 -2.81
CA ARG A 248 3.37 -28.74 -3.39
C ARG A 248 2.27 -28.29 -2.42
N THR A 249 1.67 -29.25 -1.71
CA THR A 249 0.56 -29.01 -0.78
C THR A 249 0.75 -29.92 0.44
N PRO A 250 1.34 -29.41 1.54
CA PRO A 250 1.49 -30.18 2.77
C PRO A 250 0.13 -30.59 3.32
N LYS A 251 0.07 -31.79 3.92
CA LYS A 251 -1.13 -32.27 4.60
C LYS A 251 -1.16 -31.66 6.01
N ILE A 252 -1.97 -30.61 6.18
CA ILE A 252 -2.28 -30.09 7.52
C ILE A 252 -3.54 -30.80 8.01
N SER A 253 -3.37 -31.65 9.03
CA SER A 253 -4.41 -32.55 9.53
C SER A 253 -5.42 -31.86 10.44
N LYS A 254 -5.05 -30.73 11.05
CA LYS A 254 -5.88 -30.03 12.04
C LYS A 254 -6.52 -28.77 11.42
N PRO A 255 -7.85 -28.59 11.58
CA PRO A 255 -8.50 -27.31 11.29
C PRO A 255 -7.87 -26.19 12.12
N ILE A 256 -7.68 -25.02 11.53
CA ILE A 256 -7.07 -23.87 12.22
C ILE A 256 -8.07 -22.72 12.35
N LYS A 257 -7.82 -21.83 13.32
CA LYS A 257 -8.42 -20.50 13.35
C LYS A 257 -7.44 -19.50 12.74
N PHE A 258 -7.96 -18.52 12.03
CA PHE A 258 -7.14 -17.42 11.51
C PHE A 258 -7.10 -16.29 12.55
N GLU A 259 -5.97 -15.60 12.61
CA GLU A 259 -5.76 -14.47 13.51
C GLU A 259 -5.38 -13.22 12.71
N LEU A 260 -6.02 -12.09 13.02
CA LEU A 260 -5.77 -10.79 12.41
C LEU A 260 -5.80 -9.71 13.50
N SER A 261 -4.67 -9.07 13.77
CA SER A 261 -4.57 -7.95 14.73
C SER A 261 -5.21 -8.24 16.10
N GLY A 262 -5.00 -9.44 16.65
CA GLY A 262 -5.58 -9.89 17.91
C GLY A 262 -7.03 -10.40 17.84
N CYS A 263 -7.68 -10.31 16.67
CA CYS A 263 -9.00 -10.89 16.44
C CYS A 263 -8.89 -12.30 15.86
N THR A 264 -9.74 -13.22 16.31
CA THR A 264 -9.69 -14.64 15.90
C THR A 264 -10.92 -15.02 15.09
N SER A 265 -10.76 -15.85 14.06
CA SER A 265 -11.88 -16.33 13.26
C SER A 265 -12.89 -17.10 14.11
N VAL A 266 -14.18 -16.81 13.91
CA VAL A 266 -15.27 -17.45 14.66
C VAL A 266 -15.29 -18.96 14.37
N LYS A 267 -15.18 -19.31 13.09
CA LYS A 267 -15.15 -20.70 12.61
C LYS A 267 -13.71 -21.19 12.51
N THR A 268 -13.55 -22.51 12.63
CA THR A 268 -12.31 -23.20 12.25
C THR A 268 -12.38 -23.59 10.77
N TYR A 269 -11.24 -23.54 10.09
CA TYR A 269 -11.14 -23.78 8.67
C TYR A 269 -10.13 -24.88 8.38
N ARG A 270 -10.52 -25.82 7.50
CA ARG A 270 -9.59 -26.76 6.86
C ARG A 270 -9.00 -26.12 5.62
N ALA A 271 -8.11 -25.16 5.82
CA ALA A 271 -7.44 -24.46 4.74
C ALA A 271 -6.32 -25.30 4.14
N LYS A 272 -6.11 -25.17 2.82
CA LYS A 272 -4.92 -25.70 2.15
C LYS A 272 -3.85 -24.62 2.12
N PHE A 273 -2.61 -25.06 2.21
CA PHE A 273 -1.43 -24.20 2.16
C PHE A 273 -0.47 -24.71 1.08
N CYS A 274 0.38 -23.81 0.58
CA CYS A 274 1.44 -24.18 -0.34
C CYS A 274 2.71 -24.56 0.42
N GLY A 275 3.41 -25.58 -0.07
CA GLY A 275 4.61 -26.06 0.60
C GLY A 275 5.89 -25.41 0.09
N VAL A 276 7.01 -26.06 0.37
CA VAL A 276 8.38 -25.57 0.11
C VAL A 276 9.11 -26.52 -0.83
N CYS A 277 10.20 -26.02 -1.40
CA CYS A 277 11.13 -26.76 -2.22
C CYS A 277 12.56 -26.44 -1.79
N THR A 278 13.45 -27.42 -1.90
CA THR A 278 14.88 -27.29 -1.54
C THR A 278 15.79 -27.13 -2.76
N ASP A 279 15.22 -27.06 -3.97
CA ASP A 279 15.95 -26.98 -5.24
C ASP A 279 15.85 -25.64 -5.97
N GLY A 280 15.59 -24.57 -5.21
CA GLY A 280 15.47 -23.20 -5.73
C GLY A 280 14.13 -22.88 -6.38
N ARG A 281 13.17 -23.81 -6.38
CA ARG A 281 11.78 -23.52 -6.73
C ARG A 281 11.04 -22.93 -5.54
N CYS A 282 9.97 -22.21 -5.81
CA CYS A 282 8.99 -21.79 -4.81
C CYS A 282 7.62 -22.32 -5.21
N CYS A 283 6.82 -22.67 -4.21
CA CYS A 283 5.42 -23.03 -4.44
C CYS A 283 4.50 -21.88 -4.07
N THR A 284 3.67 -21.45 -5.01
CA THR A 284 2.73 -20.34 -4.89
C THR A 284 1.29 -20.81 -5.13
N PRO A 285 0.27 -20.04 -4.69
CA PRO A 285 -1.12 -20.36 -4.96
C PRO A 285 -1.42 -20.33 -6.47
N HIS A 286 -2.03 -21.38 -7.00
CA HIS A 286 -2.37 -21.50 -8.43
C HIS A 286 -3.86 -21.25 -8.69
N ARG A 287 -4.73 -22.01 -8.02
CA ARG A 287 -6.18 -21.76 -8.02
C ARG A 287 -6.62 -21.34 -6.64
N THR A 288 -7.34 -20.23 -6.55
CA THR A 288 -7.80 -19.65 -5.28
C THR A 288 -9.27 -19.29 -5.36
N ALA A 289 -9.93 -19.23 -4.20
CA ALA A 289 -11.28 -18.69 -4.06
C ALA A 289 -11.24 -17.57 -3.01
N THR A 290 -12.05 -16.53 -3.19
CA THR A 290 -12.21 -15.48 -2.17
C THR A 290 -13.49 -15.74 -1.41
N LEU A 291 -13.41 -15.91 -0.09
CA LEU A 291 -14.58 -16.10 0.77
C LEU A 291 -14.56 -15.10 1.94
N PRO A 292 -15.72 -14.62 2.41
CA PRO A 292 -15.78 -13.81 3.61
C PRO A 292 -15.51 -14.67 4.86
N VAL A 293 -14.70 -14.14 5.76
CA VAL A 293 -14.38 -14.72 7.07
C VAL A 293 -14.76 -13.73 8.15
N GLU A 294 -15.42 -14.24 9.19
CA GLU A 294 -15.82 -13.48 10.37
C GLU A 294 -14.76 -13.65 11.47
N PHE A 295 -14.29 -12.52 12.01
CA PHE A 295 -13.33 -12.46 13.11
C PHE A 295 -14.01 -11.83 14.32
N LYS A 296 -13.85 -12.45 15.49
CA LYS A 296 -14.28 -11.91 16.78
C LYS A 296 -13.06 -11.31 17.49
N CYS A 297 -13.15 -10.05 17.87
CA CYS A 297 -12.11 -9.34 18.60
C CYS A 297 -12.30 -9.46 20.12
N PRO A 298 -11.27 -9.15 20.93
CA PRO A 298 -11.36 -9.16 22.40
C PRO A 298 -12.52 -8.32 22.94
N ASP A 299 -12.79 -7.19 22.28
CA ASP A 299 -13.85 -6.23 22.65
C ASP A 299 -15.27 -6.73 22.30
N GLY A 300 -15.39 -7.94 21.76
CA GLY A 300 -16.67 -8.57 21.39
C GLY A 300 -17.17 -8.23 19.99
N GLU A 301 -16.58 -7.25 19.31
CA GLU A 301 -16.93 -6.90 17.93
C GLU A 301 -16.67 -8.04 16.95
N ILE A 302 -17.55 -8.17 15.95
CA ILE A 302 -17.41 -9.12 14.84
C ILE A 302 -17.18 -8.38 13.54
N MET A 303 -16.01 -8.57 12.93
CA MET A 303 -15.66 -7.98 11.64
C MET A 303 -15.64 -9.04 10.53
N LYS A 304 -16.12 -8.64 9.34
CA LYS A 304 -16.05 -9.46 8.12
C LYS A 304 -14.90 -9.00 7.25
N ARG A 305 -14.07 -9.95 6.79
CA ARG A 305 -12.97 -9.70 5.86
C ARG A 305 -12.97 -10.72 4.72
N LYS A 306 -12.69 -10.27 3.50
CA LYS A 306 -12.49 -11.15 2.35
C LYS A 306 -11.14 -11.85 2.49
N MET A 307 -11.12 -13.17 2.39
CA MET A 307 -9.91 -13.98 2.53
C MET A 307 -9.73 -14.96 1.37
N MET A 308 -8.48 -15.16 0.98
CA MET A 308 -8.07 -16.12 -0.03
C MET A 308 -8.01 -17.53 0.55
N PHE A 309 -8.72 -18.45 -0.08
CA PHE A 309 -8.68 -19.89 0.17
C PHE A 309 -8.02 -20.61 -0.99
N ILE A 310 -6.89 -21.25 -0.72
CA ILE A 310 -6.11 -21.96 -1.73
C ILE A 310 -6.82 -23.27 -2.10
N LYS A 311 -7.01 -23.52 -3.39
CA LYS A 311 -7.56 -24.78 -3.92
C LYS A 311 -6.45 -25.71 -4.39
N THR A 312 -5.47 -25.14 -5.11
CA THR A 312 -4.27 -25.83 -5.61
C THR A 312 -3.06 -24.89 -5.59
N CYS A 313 -1.87 -25.47 -5.48
CA CYS A 313 -0.58 -24.76 -5.58
C CYS A 313 0.20 -25.25 -6.81
N ALA A 314 1.13 -24.45 -7.29
CA ALA A 314 2.10 -24.82 -8.33
C ALA A 314 3.52 -24.44 -7.85
N CYS A 315 4.54 -25.20 -8.26
CA CYS A 315 5.92 -24.91 -7.90
C CYS A 315 6.71 -24.58 -9.17
N HIS A 316 7.45 -23.47 -9.15
CA HIS A 316 8.16 -22.91 -10.31
C HIS A 316 9.43 -22.20 -9.85
N TYR A 317 10.32 -21.86 -10.79
CA TYR A 317 11.56 -21.13 -10.52
C TYR A 317 11.38 -19.61 -10.47
N ASN A 318 10.24 -19.08 -10.93
CA ASN A 318 9.97 -17.64 -10.98
C ASN A 318 9.44 -17.13 -9.63
N CYS A 319 10.31 -17.03 -8.64
CA CYS A 319 9.87 -16.73 -7.29
C CYS A 319 9.51 -15.26 -7.09
N PRO A 320 8.39 -14.96 -6.38
CA PRO A 320 8.10 -13.60 -5.93
C PRO A 320 9.32 -13.15 -5.12
N GLY A 321 10.03 -12.15 -5.63
CA GLY A 321 11.43 -11.94 -5.31
C GLY A 321 11.69 -11.68 -3.82
N ASP A 322 12.56 -12.50 -3.21
CA ASP A 322 13.22 -12.22 -1.94
C ASP A 322 14.30 -11.10 -2.04
N ASN A 323 14.40 -10.41 -3.19
CA ASN A 323 15.45 -9.40 -3.46
C ASN A 323 14.95 -7.96 -3.57
N ASP A 324 13.66 -7.68 -3.34
CA ASP A 324 13.19 -6.30 -3.22
C ASP A 324 13.20 -5.89 -1.74
N ILE A 325 14.31 -5.28 -1.32
CA ILE A 325 14.42 -4.48 -0.08
C ILE A 325 13.21 -3.55 0.10
N PHE A 326 12.54 -3.17 -1.00
CA PHE A 326 11.37 -2.30 -1.04
C PHE A 326 10.04 -2.95 -0.66
N GLU A 327 9.85 -4.28 -0.77
CA GLU A 327 8.67 -4.92 -0.16
C GLU A 327 8.79 -4.92 1.37
N SER A 328 9.99 -5.07 1.91
CA SER A 328 10.22 -5.01 3.36
C SER A 328 10.00 -3.61 3.95
N LEU A 329 10.23 -2.55 3.17
CA LEU A 329 10.01 -1.16 3.58
C LEU A 329 8.52 -0.76 3.57
N TYR A 330 7.70 -1.37 2.73
CA TYR A 330 6.23 -1.17 2.75
C TYR A 330 5.56 -1.78 4.00
N TYR A 331 6.26 -2.66 4.73
CA TYR A 331 5.75 -3.40 5.89
C TYR A 331 6.47 -3.09 7.21
N ARG A 332 7.31 -2.05 7.27
CA ARG A 332 7.78 -1.55 8.57
C ARG A 332 6.61 -0.87 9.27
N LYS A 333 5.96 -1.66 10.13
CA LYS A 333 4.96 -1.27 11.12
C LYS A 333 5.34 0.11 11.70
N MET A 334 4.51 1.12 11.47
CA MET A 334 4.51 2.34 12.27
C MET A 334 4.06 1.94 13.68
N TYR A 335 5.01 1.47 14.49
CA TYR A 335 4.87 1.45 15.94
C TYR A 335 5.38 2.80 16.43
N GLY A 336 4.50 3.54 17.07
CA GLY A 336 4.83 4.80 17.74
C GLY A 336 3.74 5.81 17.49
N ASP A 337 2.69 5.76 18.32
CA ASP A 337 1.98 6.92 18.85
C ASP A 337 1.15 6.42 20.05
N MET A 338 1.87 6.14 21.13
CA MET A 338 1.36 6.30 22.49
C MET A 338 2.38 7.20 23.21
N ALA A 339 2.09 8.49 23.22
CA ALA A 339 2.43 9.44 24.27
C ALA A 339 1.48 10.62 24.14
#